data_AF-A0A3L7TFW3-F1
#
_entry.id   AF-A0A3L7TFW3-F1
#
_cell.length_a   1.000
_cell.length_b   1.000
_cell.length_c   1.000
_cell.angle_alpha   90.00
_cell.angle_beta   90.00
_cell.angle_gamma   90.00
#
_symmetry.space_group_name_H-M   'P 1'
#
loop_
_entity.id
_entity.type
_entity.pdbx_description
1 polymer ?
#
loop_
_entity_poly.entity_id
_entity_poly.type
_entity_poly.pdbx_seq_one_letter_code
_entity_poly.pdbx_strand_id
1 'polypeptide(L)' 'MGMDAPMTNRSALAAFTYATLCTLLCAAPVYAQDGDGDGVRDASDNCPLIANPTQSDCDSNGVGDACQTSVTRT' A
#
# COMPACT_ATOMS: atom_id res chain seq x y z
N MET A 1 11.37 -8.05 -0.21
CA MET A 1 10.89 -9.33 -0.79
C MET A 1 9.44 -9.47 -0.36
N GLY A 2 8.52 -9.49 -1.32
CA GLY A 2 7.08 -9.56 -1.08
C GLY A 2 6.34 -9.16 -2.35
N MET A 3 6.24 -10.11 -3.27
CA MET A 3 5.75 -9.94 -4.64
C MET A 3 4.70 -11.03 -4.89
N ASP A 4 3.52 -10.96 -4.27
CA ASP A 4 2.55 -12.06 -4.37
C ASP A 4 1.12 -11.54 -4.65
N ALA A 5 0.82 -11.24 -5.92
CA ALA A 5 -0.54 -10.99 -6.40
C ALA A 5 -1.11 -12.22 -7.12
N PRO A 6 -2.22 -12.83 -6.66
CA PRO A 6 -2.98 -13.79 -7.47
C PRO A 6 -4.05 -13.06 -8.28
N MET A 7 -3.89 -13.01 -9.61
CA MET A 7 -4.96 -12.57 -10.53
C MET A 7 -5.86 -13.76 -10.86
N THR A 8 -7.11 -13.75 -10.37
CA THR A 8 -8.13 -14.74 -10.72
C THR A 8 -8.82 -14.37 -12.03
N ASN A 9 -8.57 -15.15 -13.09
CA ASN A 9 -9.35 -15.37 -14.30
C ASN A 9 -10.42 -14.33 -14.73
N ARG A 10 -10.17 -13.61 -15.83
CA ARG A 10 -10.90 -13.70 -17.13
C ARG A 10 -10.42 -12.62 -18.12
N SER A 11 -9.89 -13.07 -19.26
CA SER A 11 -9.47 -12.29 -20.45
C SER A 11 -8.01 -11.80 -20.45
N ALA A 12 -7.11 -12.64 -20.98
CA ALA A 12 -5.67 -12.37 -21.05
C ALA A 12 -5.28 -11.22 -22.00
N LEU A 13 -6.06 -10.91 -23.05
CA LEU A 13 -5.64 -9.93 -24.07
C LEU A 13 -5.75 -8.47 -23.61
N ALA A 14 -6.71 -8.12 -22.74
CA ALA A 14 -6.87 -6.76 -22.23
C ALA A 14 -5.82 -6.42 -21.14
N ALA A 15 -5.31 -7.43 -20.44
CA ALA A 15 -4.26 -7.27 -19.43
C ALA A 15 -2.89 -6.96 -20.05
N PHE A 16 -2.61 -7.48 -21.26
CA PHE A 16 -1.30 -7.32 -21.90
C PHE A 16 -1.05 -5.91 -22.45
N THR A 17 -2.08 -5.23 -22.99
CA THR A 17 -1.95 -3.88 -23.55
C THR A 17 -1.97 -2.80 -22.47
N TYR A 18 -2.76 -3.01 -21.40
CA TYR A 18 -2.80 -2.09 -20.27
C TYR A 18 -1.54 -2.18 -19.40
N ALA A 19 -0.97 -3.38 -19.22
CA ALA A 19 0.29 -3.55 -18.47
C ALA A 19 1.49 -2.90 -19.16
N THR A 20 1.56 -2.90 -20.50
CA THR A 20 2.71 -2.38 -21.25
C THR A 20 2.72 -0.85 -21.41
N LEU A 21 1.55 -0.20 -21.50
CA LEU A 21 1.43 1.27 -21.45
C LEU A 21 1.68 1.83 -20.05
N CYS A 22 1.41 1.02 -19.04
CA CYS A 22 1.56 1.32 -17.62
C CYS A 22 3.01 1.21 -17.10
N THR A 23 3.91 0.56 -17.85
CA THR A 23 5.33 0.34 -17.46
C THR A 23 6.31 1.37 -18.01
N LEU A 24 5.86 2.27 -18.91
CA LEU A 24 6.77 3.12 -19.69
C LEU A 24 6.86 4.59 -19.23
N LEU A 25 5.98 5.05 -18.32
CA LEU A 25 6.09 6.41 -17.76
C LEU A 25 5.99 6.47 -16.23
N CYS A 26 5.24 5.57 -15.59
CA CYS A 26 5.05 5.55 -14.14
C CYS A 26 4.30 4.27 -13.79
N ALA A 27 4.92 3.37 -13.03
CA ALA A 27 4.35 2.06 -12.72
C ALA A 27 3.02 2.18 -11.95
N ALA A 28 1.91 2.04 -12.68
CA ALA A 28 0.59 1.54 -12.26
C ALA A 28 -0.21 2.29 -11.18
N PRO A 29 -1.57 2.33 -11.29
CA PRO A 29 -2.48 2.96 -10.33
C PRO A 29 -2.49 2.29 -8.93
N VAL A 30 -1.50 1.46 -8.62
CA VAL A 30 -1.29 0.85 -7.31
C VAL A 30 -0.41 1.71 -6.40
N TYR A 31 0.37 2.67 -6.92
CA TYR A 31 1.05 3.68 -6.08
C TYR A 31 0.18 4.92 -5.82
N ALA A 32 -0.98 5.04 -6.47
CA ALA A 32 -1.94 6.11 -6.16
C ALA A 32 -2.72 5.85 -4.85
N GLN A 33 -2.56 4.68 -4.25
CA GLN A 33 -3.22 4.29 -2.99
C GLN A 33 -2.22 3.98 -1.88
N ASP A 34 -0.94 4.30 -2.07
CA ASP A 34 0.14 4.16 -1.10
C ASP A 34 0.82 5.54 -1.07
N GLY A 35 0.28 6.42 -0.23
CA GLY A 35 0.57 7.85 -0.20
C GLY A 35 1.99 8.17 0.26
N ASP A 36 2.61 7.27 1.04
CA ASP A 36 3.94 7.45 1.60
C ASP A 36 4.99 6.47 1.05
N GLY A 37 4.57 5.48 0.27
CA GLY A 37 5.45 4.59 -0.48
C GLY A 37 6.06 3.47 0.32
N ASP A 38 5.42 3.06 1.41
CA ASP A 38 5.97 2.08 2.35
C ASP A 38 5.64 0.62 1.97
N GLY A 39 4.79 0.44 0.95
CA GLY A 39 4.33 -0.86 0.46
C GLY A 39 3.00 -1.32 1.04
N VAL A 40 2.34 -0.50 1.86
CA VAL A 40 1.00 -0.70 2.39
C VAL A 40 0.05 0.27 1.71
N ARG A 41 -1.20 -0.16 1.46
CA ARG A 41 -2.20 0.74 0.88
C ARG A 41 -2.78 1.62 1.98
N ASP A 42 -3.02 2.90 1.72
CA ASP A 42 -3.66 3.90 2.60
C ASP A 42 -4.92 3.37 3.33
N ALA A 43 -5.69 2.50 2.67
CA ALA A 43 -6.91 1.92 3.23
C ALA A 43 -6.65 0.86 4.34
N SER A 44 -5.43 0.39 4.46
CA SER A 44 -4.96 -0.61 5.43
C SER A 44 -3.73 -0.14 6.19
N ASP A 45 -3.30 1.09 5.94
CA ASP A 45 -2.13 1.71 6.53
C ASP A 45 -2.53 2.45 7.82
N ASN A 46 -1.91 2.08 8.93
CA ASN A 46 -2.12 2.74 10.21
C ASN A 46 -1.37 4.07 10.33
N CYS A 47 -0.58 4.46 9.31
CA CYS A 47 0.07 5.75 9.14
C CYS A 47 0.15 6.22 7.66
N PRO A 48 -0.97 6.59 6.98
CA PRO A 48 -1.03 6.87 5.52
C PRO A 48 -0.15 8.00 4.95
N LEU A 49 0.63 8.68 5.79
CA LEU A 49 1.48 9.81 5.44
C LEU A 49 2.92 9.64 5.95
N ILE A 50 3.25 8.58 6.68
CA ILE A 50 4.54 8.37 7.32
C ILE A 50 4.93 6.90 7.17
N ALA A 51 5.84 6.66 6.22
CA ALA A 51 6.23 5.32 5.83
C ALA A 51 6.66 4.44 7.03
N ASN A 52 5.92 3.36 7.26
CA ASN A 52 6.13 2.41 8.34
C ASN A 52 5.80 0.96 7.90
N PRO A 53 6.65 0.33 7.06
CA PRO A 53 6.35 -0.94 6.38
C PRO A 53 6.00 -2.13 7.30
N THR A 54 6.35 -2.04 8.58
CA THR A 54 6.06 -3.06 9.59
C THR A 54 4.69 -2.91 10.24
N GLN A 55 4.01 -1.78 10.03
CA GLN A 55 2.67 -1.47 10.55
C GLN A 55 2.56 -1.72 12.06
N SER A 56 3.61 -1.38 12.82
CA SER A 56 3.64 -1.58 14.28
C SER A 56 2.61 -0.70 14.97
N ASP A 57 1.77 -1.31 15.80
CA ASP A 57 0.74 -0.68 16.62
C ASP A 57 0.67 -1.44 17.96
N CYS A 58 1.44 -0.98 18.94
CA CYS A 58 1.65 -1.71 20.20
C CYS A 58 0.41 -1.74 21.10
N ASP A 59 -0.49 -0.77 20.97
CA ASP A 59 -1.72 -0.69 21.77
C ASP A 59 -2.99 -1.09 20.99
N SER A 60 -2.85 -1.39 19.69
CA SER A 60 -3.91 -1.90 18.82
C SER A 60 -5.08 -0.92 18.65
N ASN A 61 -4.77 0.37 18.67
CA ASN A 61 -5.77 1.43 18.53
C ASN A 61 -6.06 1.82 17.07
N GLY A 62 -5.31 1.24 16.12
CA GLY A 62 -5.42 1.52 14.68
C GLY A 62 -4.56 2.68 14.19
N VAL A 63 -3.71 3.26 15.04
CA VAL A 63 -2.71 4.29 14.72
C VAL A 63 -1.33 3.70 14.91
N GLY A 64 -0.49 3.77 13.87
CA GLY A 64 0.84 3.19 13.94
C GLY A 64 1.77 3.96 14.89
N ASP A 65 2.70 3.22 15.52
CA ASP A 65 3.72 3.76 16.41
C ASP A 65 4.55 4.87 15.74
N ALA A 66 4.65 4.86 14.41
CA ALA A 66 5.41 5.82 13.60
C ALA A 66 4.75 7.21 13.48
N CYS A 67 3.42 7.28 13.43
CA CYS A 67 2.66 8.52 13.31
C CYS A 67 1.97 8.95 14.61
N GLN A 68 2.14 8.15 15.67
CA GLN A 68 1.67 8.47 17.00
C GLN A 68 2.43 9.69 17.59
N THR A 69 1.74 10.81 17.76
CA THR A 69 2.31 12.06 18.30
C THR A 69 2.24 12.18 19.84
N SER A 70 1.62 11.19 20.52
CA SER A 70 1.42 11.08 21.98
C SER A 70 0.36 12.02 22.59
N VAL A 71 -0.87 11.51 22.89
CA VAL A 71 -1.60 11.45 24.19
C VAL A 71 -2.95 10.75 23.94
N THR A 72 -2.98 9.44 23.76
CA THR A 72 -4.05 8.57 24.28
C THR A 72 -3.52 7.13 24.27
N ARG A 73 -2.79 6.72 25.32
CA ARG A 73 -2.58 5.28 25.55
C ARG A 73 -3.86 4.75 26.18
N THR A 74 -4.79 4.25 25.36
CA THR A 74 -5.95 3.48 25.86
C THR A 74 -6.25 2.35 24.91
#